data_AF-A0A2D4MYE1-F1
#
_entry.id   AF-A0A2D4MYE1-F1
#
_cell.length_a   1.000
_cell.length_b   1.000
_cell.length_c   1.000
_cell.angle_alpha   90.00
_cell.angle_beta   90.00
_cell.angle_gamma   90.00
#
_symmetry.space_group_name_H-M   'P 1'
#
loop_
_entity.id
_entity.type
_entity.pdbx_description
1 polymer ?
#
loop_
_entity_poly.entity_id
_entity_poly.type
_entity_poly.pdbx_seq_one_letter_code
_entity_poly.pdbx_strand_id
1 'polypeptide(L)'
;CNSILLKDILKVRKYWCEISSQQWSDLQNLYFKLFLNPSGDVNKVLVARIIYTLTRGLCFQTDKFNSDTLNVFSKVIHRARQERNLAGLEHIFAAINVFLPIYAMNYRMQVCETGEEILSTVLFIWAQYKPKDALKKQIIQFIQFQICVHHPNGAKTQEEGAYSSTKWQNNLYNLYDLLANEITLISNRGKYSSGSHSIVLKDNLVELMADSCHQVFTEDTKVLEVTQSYTVTPQEDGEGPSKRRRIELGWEVIQEHLQKSQNSFDVIPWLQITTRLVSKYPRSLPDNELTNLLNILYQLLHQQRRGERTPYVLRCLKEVALCQSQK
;
A
#
# COMPACT_ATOMS: atom_id res chain seq x y z
N CYS A 1 -5.96 -34.64 4.54
CA CYS A 1 -4.50 -34.43 4.69
C CYS A 1 -4.12 -32.97 4.94
N ASN A 2 -4.58 -31.99 4.13
CA ASN A 2 -4.21 -30.57 4.30
C ASN A 2 -4.57 -29.98 5.68
N SER A 3 -5.70 -30.41 6.26
CA SER A 3 -6.10 -30.02 7.62
C SER A 3 -5.16 -30.55 8.71
N ILE A 4 -4.65 -31.78 8.55
CA ILE A 4 -3.74 -32.45 9.48
C ILE A 4 -2.37 -31.77 9.43
N LEU A 5 -1.82 -31.54 8.23
CA LEU A 5 -0.55 -30.83 8.09
C LEU A 5 -0.60 -29.46 8.78
N LEU A 6 -1.67 -28.68 8.57
CA LEU A 6 -1.80 -27.37 9.19
C LEU A 6 -1.97 -27.46 10.72
N LYS A 7 -2.88 -28.32 11.20
CA LYS A 7 -3.26 -28.34 12.61
C LYS A 7 -2.27 -29.07 13.50
N ASP A 8 -1.74 -30.19 13.04
CA ASP A 8 -1.04 -31.15 13.87
C ASP A 8 0.48 -31.07 13.71
N ILE A 9 0.95 -30.55 12.56
CA ILE A 9 2.38 -30.42 12.26
C ILE A 9 2.79 -28.95 12.28
N LEU A 10 2.27 -28.12 11.36
CA LEU A 10 2.76 -26.76 11.16
C LEU A 10 2.39 -25.79 12.29
N LYS A 11 1.36 -26.05 13.08
CA LYS A 11 1.05 -25.25 14.28
C LYS A 11 1.90 -25.61 15.49
N VAL A 12 2.47 -26.81 15.52
CA VAL A 12 3.25 -27.31 16.66
C VAL A 12 4.73 -27.00 16.41
N ARG A 13 5.23 -25.93 17.04
CA ARG A 13 6.61 -25.45 16.82
C ARG A 13 7.69 -26.50 17.08
N LYS A 14 7.43 -27.47 17.96
CA LYS A 14 8.36 -28.58 18.24
C LYS A 14 8.80 -29.29 16.96
N TYR A 15 7.88 -29.54 16.04
CA TYR A 15 8.17 -30.25 14.80
C TYR A 15 8.92 -29.41 13.76
N TRP A 16 9.01 -28.08 13.94
CA TRP A 16 9.67 -27.24 12.95
C TRP A 16 11.17 -27.50 12.87
N CYS A 17 11.80 -27.80 14.01
CA CYS A 17 13.23 -28.13 14.08
C CYS A 17 13.54 -29.54 13.53
N GLU A 18 12.52 -30.39 13.39
CA GLU A 18 12.65 -31.76 12.84
C GLU A 18 12.54 -31.78 11.31
N ILE A 19 12.04 -30.69 10.69
CA ILE A 19 11.89 -30.56 9.24
C ILE A 19 13.16 -29.92 8.67
N SER A 20 13.81 -30.61 7.74
CA SER A 20 15.01 -30.11 7.06
C SER A 20 14.70 -28.96 6.11
N SER A 21 15.70 -28.14 5.77
CA SER A 21 15.53 -27.02 4.83
C SER A 21 15.00 -27.46 3.45
N GLN A 22 15.40 -28.65 2.99
CA GLN A 22 14.91 -29.21 1.73
C GLN A 22 13.43 -29.59 1.83
N GLN A 23 13.03 -30.25 2.93
CA GLN A 23 11.63 -30.62 3.16
C GLN A 23 10.72 -29.39 3.24
N TRP A 24 11.18 -28.31 3.89
CA TRP A 24 10.45 -27.05 3.91
C TRP A 24 10.22 -26.48 2.50
N SER A 25 11.28 -26.47 1.67
CA SER A 25 11.21 -25.99 0.29
C SER A 25 10.29 -26.86 -0.57
N ASP A 26 10.40 -28.19 -0.44
CA ASP A 26 9.58 -29.14 -1.19
C ASP A 26 8.09 -29.02 -0.83
N LEU A 27 7.78 -28.89 0.46
CA LEU A 27 6.42 -28.63 0.93
C LEU A 27 5.89 -27.31 0.38
N GLN A 28 6.68 -26.23 0.43
CA GLN A 28 6.24 -24.94 -0.11
C GLN A 28 5.93 -25.03 -1.61
N ASN A 29 6.83 -25.65 -2.39
CA ASN A 29 6.65 -25.87 -3.82
C ASN A 29 5.41 -26.71 -4.13
N LEU A 30 5.17 -27.78 -3.36
CA LEU A 30 3.98 -28.61 -3.51
C LEU A 30 2.69 -27.80 -3.31
N TYR A 31 2.61 -27.01 -2.23
CA TYR A 31 1.41 -26.24 -1.92
C TYR A 31 1.22 -25.05 -2.86
N PHE A 32 2.29 -24.44 -3.38
CA PHE A 32 2.18 -23.46 -4.46
C PHE A 32 1.65 -24.07 -5.76
N LYS A 33 2.15 -25.24 -6.16
CA LYS A 33 1.61 -25.98 -7.32
C LYS A 33 0.13 -26.30 -7.13
N LEU A 34 -0.25 -26.75 -5.95
CA LEU A 34 -1.65 -27.05 -5.61
C LEU A 34 -2.55 -25.80 -5.64
N PHE A 35 -2.03 -24.64 -5.20
CA PHE A 35 -2.78 -23.38 -5.23
C PHE A 35 -3.00 -22.88 -6.66
N LEU A 36 -1.95 -22.94 -7.48
CA LEU A 36 -1.98 -22.50 -8.88
C LEU A 36 -2.82 -23.44 -9.74
N ASN A 37 -2.58 -24.75 -9.65
CA ASN A 37 -3.19 -25.76 -10.50
C ASN A 37 -3.90 -26.81 -9.60
N PRO A 38 -5.08 -26.49 -9.06
CA PRO A 38 -5.81 -27.42 -8.20
C PRO A 38 -6.30 -28.63 -9.02
N SER A 39 -6.03 -29.85 -8.54
CA SER A 39 -6.65 -31.07 -9.06
C SER A 39 -7.99 -31.29 -8.36
N GLY A 40 -9.07 -30.71 -8.89
CA GLY A 40 -10.43 -30.84 -8.37
C GLY A 40 -10.85 -29.72 -7.40
N ASP A 41 -11.88 -29.98 -6.58
CA ASP A 41 -12.45 -29.01 -5.63
C ASP A 41 -11.56 -28.85 -4.38
N VAL A 42 -10.47 -28.12 -4.55
CA VAL A 42 -9.51 -27.83 -3.49
C VAL A 42 -9.89 -26.53 -2.80
N ASN A 43 -9.97 -26.56 -1.47
CA ASN A 43 -10.16 -25.36 -0.66
C ASN A 43 -8.92 -24.44 -0.74
N LYS A 44 -8.93 -23.49 -1.70
CA LYS A 44 -7.84 -22.52 -1.93
C LYS A 44 -7.51 -21.68 -0.70
N VAL A 45 -8.48 -21.39 0.16
CA VAL A 45 -8.24 -20.64 1.42
C VAL A 45 -7.37 -21.46 2.36
N LEU A 46 -7.69 -22.75 2.54
CA LEU A 46 -6.89 -23.65 3.38
C LEU A 46 -5.48 -23.81 2.81
N VAL A 47 -5.35 -23.96 1.49
CA VAL A 47 -4.04 -24.03 0.82
C VAL A 47 -3.24 -22.74 1.04
N ALA A 48 -3.85 -21.57 0.86
CA ALA A 48 -3.18 -20.29 1.10
C ALA A 48 -2.73 -20.11 2.57
N ARG A 49 -3.51 -20.61 3.54
CA ARG A 49 -3.12 -20.64 4.96
C ARG A 49 -1.91 -21.52 5.22
N ILE A 50 -1.83 -22.66 4.53
CA ILE A 50 -0.68 -23.56 4.60
C ILE A 50 0.53 -22.87 3.99
N ILE A 51 0.41 -22.27 2.80
CA ILE A 51 1.48 -21.48 2.17
C ILE A 51 2.00 -20.41 3.12
N TYR A 52 1.11 -19.61 3.72
CA TYR A 52 1.50 -18.60 4.71
C TYR A 52 2.31 -19.20 5.87
N THR A 53 1.85 -20.33 6.42
CA THR A 53 2.53 -20.97 7.56
C THR A 53 3.88 -21.57 7.15
N LEU A 54 3.97 -22.18 5.97
CA LEU A 54 5.21 -22.71 5.38
C LEU A 54 6.22 -21.59 5.12
N THR A 55 5.77 -20.47 4.54
CA THR A 55 6.64 -19.30 4.30
C THR A 55 7.21 -18.76 5.61
N ARG A 56 6.41 -18.68 6.68
CA ARG A 56 6.91 -18.31 8.01
C ARG A 56 7.92 -19.32 8.56
N GLY A 57 7.67 -20.61 8.36
CA GLY A 57 8.58 -21.69 8.72
C GLY A 57 9.93 -21.57 8.04
N LEU A 58 9.93 -21.49 6.72
CA LEU A 58 11.12 -21.29 5.89
C LEU A 58 11.91 -20.06 6.31
N CYS A 59 11.24 -18.92 6.45
CA CYS A 59 11.87 -17.66 6.85
C CYS A 59 12.49 -17.69 8.25
N PHE A 60 12.00 -18.57 9.13
CA PHE A 60 12.50 -18.70 10.49
C PHE A 60 13.58 -19.78 10.64
N GLN A 61 13.48 -20.86 9.85
CA GLN A 61 14.33 -22.06 9.98
C GLN A 61 15.49 -22.08 8.99
N THR A 62 15.49 -21.21 7.96
CA THR A 62 16.44 -21.29 6.86
C THR A 62 16.88 -19.91 6.40
N ASP A 63 18.16 -19.79 6.05
CA ASP A 63 18.73 -18.61 5.37
C ASP A 63 18.73 -18.78 3.83
N LYS A 64 18.27 -19.93 3.34
CA LYS A 64 18.29 -20.29 1.91
C LYS A 64 16.97 -19.88 1.26
N PHE A 65 16.96 -18.70 0.67
CA PHE A 65 15.82 -18.22 -0.09
C PHE A 65 16.02 -18.49 -1.59
N ASN A 66 14.97 -19.00 -2.23
CA ASN A 66 14.97 -19.27 -3.65
C ASN A 66 14.26 -18.13 -4.41
N SER A 67 14.89 -17.61 -5.46
CA SER A 67 14.29 -16.64 -6.39
C SER A 67 13.03 -17.20 -7.07
N ASP A 68 12.90 -18.53 -7.19
CA ASP A 68 11.68 -19.17 -7.69
C ASP A 68 10.45 -18.83 -6.84
N THR A 69 10.62 -18.63 -5.52
CA THR A 69 9.52 -18.28 -4.63
C THR A 69 8.94 -16.90 -4.97
N LEU A 70 9.78 -15.92 -5.34
CA LEU A 70 9.32 -14.62 -5.85
C LEU A 70 8.53 -14.78 -7.14
N ASN A 71 9.08 -15.53 -8.09
CA ASN A 71 8.44 -15.78 -9.39
C ASN A 71 7.06 -16.44 -9.23
N VAL A 72 6.95 -17.36 -8.26
CA VAL A 72 5.67 -18.02 -7.94
C VAL A 72 4.67 -17.04 -7.33
N PHE A 73 5.07 -16.18 -6.39
CA PHE A 73 4.18 -15.14 -5.87
C PHE A 73 3.69 -14.21 -6.98
N SER A 74 4.57 -13.79 -7.89
CA SER A 74 4.19 -12.98 -9.05
C SER A 74 3.12 -13.66 -9.91
N LYS A 75 3.33 -14.93 -10.26
CA LYS A 75 2.34 -15.75 -10.98
C LYS A 75 1.00 -15.85 -10.24
N VAL A 76 1.03 -16.03 -8.92
CA VAL A 76 -0.19 -16.09 -8.09
C VAL A 76 -0.97 -14.78 -8.16
N ILE A 77 -0.30 -13.63 -8.02
CA ILE A 77 -0.96 -12.32 -8.06
C ILE A 77 -1.53 -12.02 -9.44
N HIS A 78 -0.81 -12.34 -10.52
CA HIS A 78 -1.32 -12.17 -11.88
C HIS A 78 -2.55 -13.03 -12.17
N ARG A 79 -2.60 -14.29 -11.70
CA ARG A 79 -3.79 -15.14 -11.83
C ARG A 79 -4.98 -14.62 -11.02
N ALA A 80 -4.73 -13.99 -9.87
CA ALA A 80 -5.80 -13.40 -9.06
C ALA A 80 -6.61 -12.34 -9.82
N ARG A 81 -6.00 -11.68 -10.82
CA ARG A 81 -6.68 -10.75 -11.74
C ARG A 81 -7.73 -11.43 -12.63
N GLN A 82 -7.57 -12.71 -12.93
CA GLN A 82 -8.46 -13.44 -13.83
C GLN A 82 -9.55 -14.17 -13.04
N GLU A 83 -9.18 -14.82 -11.94
CA GLU A 83 -10.09 -15.70 -11.19
C GLU A 83 -11.16 -14.94 -10.37
N ARG A 84 -10.97 -13.63 -10.13
CA ARG A 84 -11.82 -12.78 -9.26
C ARG A 84 -12.08 -13.37 -7.87
N ASN A 85 -11.31 -14.38 -7.47
CA ASN A 85 -11.45 -15.07 -6.20
C ASN A 85 -10.52 -14.43 -5.18
N LEU A 86 -11.07 -13.54 -4.36
CA LEU A 86 -10.34 -12.92 -3.26
C LEU A 86 -10.08 -13.88 -2.10
N ALA A 87 -10.74 -15.04 -2.08
CA ALA A 87 -10.62 -15.99 -0.98
C ALA A 87 -9.22 -16.60 -0.97
N GLY A 88 -8.49 -16.39 0.13
CA GLY A 88 -7.11 -16.87 0.30
C GLY A 88 -6.05 -15.83 -0.07
N LEU A 89 -6.36 -14.79 -0.85
CA LEU A 89 -5.40 -13.72 -1.16
C LEU A 89 -4.89 -13.02 0.09
N GLU A 90 -5.72 -12.88 1.12
CA GLU A 90 -5.29 -12.34 2.40
C GLU A 90 -4.08 -13.11 2.96
N HIS A 91 -4.13 -14.44 2.89
CA HIS A 91 -3.02 -15.29 3.37
C HIS A 91 -1.83 -15.28 2.41
N ILE A 92 -2.06 -15.14 1.10
CA ILE A 92 -0.97 -14.97 0.13
C ILE A 92 -0.22 -13.67 0.38
N PHE A 93 -0.90 -12.53 0.50
CA PHE A 93 -0.24 -11.27 0.84
C PHE A 93 0.41 -11.31 2.21
N ALA A 94 -0.20 -11.97 3.20
CA ALA A 94 0.45 -12.19 4.50
C ALA A 94 1.74 -13.00 4.37
N ALA A 95 1.82 -13.96 3.43
CA ALA A 95 3.03 -14.71 3.14
C ALA A 95 4.10 -13.82 2.47
N ILE A 96 3.68 -13.03 1.47
CA ILE A 96 4.55 -12.06 0.78
C ILE A 96 5.13 -11.06 1.79
N ASN A 97 4.30 -10.52 2.70
CA ASN A 97 4.71 -9.55 3.72
C ASN A 97 5.67 -10.12 4.78
N VAL A 98 5.76 -11.44 4.91
CA VAL A 98 6.80 -12.10 5.73
C VAL A 98 8.05 -12.33 4.91
N PHE A 99 7.90 -12.81 3.68
CA PHE A 99 9.00 -13.23 2.82
C PHE A 99 9.85 -12.05 2.33
N LEU A 100 9.21 -11.00 1.79
CA LEU A 100 9.92 -9.92 1.11
C LEU A 100 10.89 -9.15 2.02
N PRO A 101 10.56 -8.79 3.28
CA PRO A 101 11.52 -8.09 4.15
C PRO A 101 12.79 -8.88 4.39
N ILE A 102 12.68 -10.19 4.53
CA ILE A 102 13.83 -11.06 4.78
C ILE A 102 14.64 -11.24 3.49
N TYR A 103 13.98 -11.45 2.36
CA TYR A 103 14.62 -11.59 1.06
C TYR A 103 15.33 -10.30 0.60
N ALA A 104 14.74 -9.14 0.87
CA ALA A 104 15.26 -7.83 0.46
C ALA A 104 16.62 -7.49 1.09
N MET A 105 16.98 -8.11 2.22
CA MET A 105 18.28 -7.91 2.87
C MET A 105 19.47 -8.18 1.94
N ASN A 106 19.33 -9.16 1.04
CA ASN A 106 20.38 -9.56 0.11
C ASN A 106 20.00 -9.32 -1.37
N TYR A 107 18.70 -9.17 -1.66
CA TYR A 107 18.18 -9.15 -3.03
C TYR A 107 17.22 -7.99 -3.29
N ARG A 108 17.49 -6.82 -2.68
CA ARG A 108 16.69 -5.59 -2.80
C ARG A 108 16.19 -5.32 -4.22
N MET A 109 17.09 -5.40 -5.21
CA MET A 109 16.78 -5.08 -6.61
C MET A 109 15.73 -6.02 -7.21
N GLN A 110 15.87 -7.33 -6.97
CA GLN A 110 14.89 -8.33 -7.43
C GLN A 110 13.52 -8.13 -6.77
N VAL A 111 13.52 -7.70 -5.50
CA VAL A 111 12.28 -7.37 -4.77
C VAL A 111 11.59 -6.14 -5.37
N CYS A 112 12.36 -5.10 -5.70
CA CYS A 112 11.86 -3.93 -6.42
C CYS A 112 11.25 -4.33 -7.77
N GLU A 113 12.03 -5.02 -8.62
CA GLU A 113 11.61 -5.44 -9.97
C GLU A 113 10.33 -6.30 -9.92
N THR A 114 10.28 -7.29 -9.03
CA THR A 114 9.09 -8.12 -8.81
C THR A 114 7.91 -7.28 -8.33
N GLY A 115 8.15 -6.33 -7.43
CA GLY A 115 7.16 -5.39 -6.94
C GLY A 115 6.57 -4.53 -8.05
N GLU A 116 7.40 -3.96 -8.90
CA GLU A 116 7.01 -3.17 -10.07
C GLU A 116 6.14 -3.97 -11.06
N GLU A 117 6.45 -5.25 -11.25
CA GLU A 117 5.67 -6.16 -12.09
C GLU A 117 4.26 -6.37 -11.56
N ILE A 118 4.13 -6.67 -10.27
CA ILE A 118 2.84 -7.06 -9.71
C ILE A 118 1.99 -5.88 -9.29
N LEU A 119 2.58 -4.72 -8.99
CA LEU A 119 1.86 -3.58 -8.40
C LEU A 119 0.67 -3.12 -9.25
N SER A 120 0.81 -3.05 -10.56
CA SER A 120 -0.31 -2.73 -11.47
C SER A 120 -1.53 -3.66 -11.28
N THR A 121 -1.28 -4.95 -11.07
CA THR A 121 -2.31 -5.96 -10.78
C THR A 121 -2.89 -5.79 -9.37
N VAL A 122 -2.05 -5.45 -8.39
CA VAL A 122 -2.49 -5.16 -7.02
C VAL A 122 -3.42 -3.94 -6.98
N LEU A 123 -3.07 -2.86 -7.69
CA LEU A 123 -3.91 -1.67 -7.82
C LEU A 123 -5.24 -1.99 -8.51
N PHE A 124 -5.22 -2.82 -9.55
CA PHE A 124 -6.42 -3.33 -10.20
C PHE A 124 -7.34 -4.08 -9.23
N ILE A 125 -6.79 -5.01 -8.44
CA ILE A 125 -7.55 -5.77 -7.44
C ILE A 125 -8.18 -4.82 -6.43
N TRP A 126 -7.45 -3.82 -5.95
CA TRP A 126 -7.99 -2.81 -5.03
C TRP A 126 -9.17 -2.05 -5.64
N ALA A 127 -8.97 -1.50 -6.84
CA ALA A 127 -9.95 -0.64 -7.51
C ALA A 127 -11.23 -1.41 -7.92
N GLN A 128 -11.06 -2.55 -8.57
CA GLN A 128 -12.15 -3.27 -9.20
C GLN A 128 -12.85 -4.24 -8.26
N TYR A 129 -12.10 -4.94 -7.40
CA TYR A 129 -12.67 -5.97 -6.55
C TYR A 129 -13.06 -5.47 -5.16
N LYS A 130 -12.67 -4.23 -4.81
CA LYS A 130 -13.04 -3.55 -3.56
C LYS A 130 -12.88 -4.48 -2.34
N PRO A 131 -11.66 -4.97 -2.07
CA PRO A 131 -11.43 -6.00 -1.08
C PRO A 131 -11.86 -5.57 0.33
N LYS A 132 -12.18 -6.56 1.18
CA LYS A 132 -12.50 -6.33 2.60
C LYS A 132 -11.28 -5.81 3.36
N ASP A 133 -11.53 -5.22 4.53
CA ASP A 133 -10.53 -4.59 5.39
C ASP A 133 -9.29 -5.45 5.68
N ALA A 134 -9.46 -6.75 5.92
CA ALA A 134 -8.36 -7.66 6.22
C ALA A 134 -7.37 -7.77 5.04
N LEU A 135 -7.87 -7.98 3.82
CA LEU A 135 -7.06 -8.01 2.61
C LEU A 135 -6.51 -6.62 2.26
N LYS A 136 -7.31 -5.53 2.41
CA LYS A 136 -6.81 -4.16 2.24
C LYS A 136 -5.61 -3.86 3.12
N LYS A 137 -5.63 -4.28 4.39
CA LYS A 137 -4.51 -4.10 5.31
C LYS A 137 -3.24 -4.81 4.81
N GLN A 138 -3.37 -6.02 4.29
CA GLN A 138 -2.24 -6.77 3.73
C GLN A 138 -1.69 -6.13 2.45
N ILE A 139 -2.56 -5.62 1.59
CA ILE A 139 -2.16 -4.87 0.39
C ILE A 139 -1.44 -3.57 0.77
N ILE A 140 -1.97 -2.79 1.72
CA ILE A 140 -1.31 -1.57 2.22
C ILE A 140 0.09 -1.91 2.71
N GLN A 141 0.24 -2.95 3.54
CA GLN A 141 1.55 -3.34 4.07
C GLN A 141 2.53 -3.73 2.95
N PHE A 142 2.07 -4.45 1.92
CA PHE A 142 2.89 -4.78 0.75
C PHE A 142 3.35 -3.52 0.02
N ILE A 143 2.44 -2.58 -0.27
CA ILE A 143 2.77 -1.35 -1.00
C ILE A 143 3.71 -0.46 -0.18
N GLN A 144 3.47 -0.29 1.12
CA GLN A 144 4.34 0.46 2.01
C GLN A 144 5.76 -0.12 2.03
N PHE A 145 5.85 -1.45 2.09
CA PHE A 145 7.13 -2.13 1.99
C PHE A 145 7.79 -1.81 0.65
N GLN A 146 7.08 -1.97 -0.48
CA GLN A 146 7.61 -1.64 -1.81
C GLN A 146 8.12 -0.19 -1.90
N ILE A 147 7.37 0.79 -1.41
CA ILE A 147 7.85 2.18 -1.35
C ILE A 147 9.13 2.29 -0.53
N CYS A 148 9.20 1.63 0.63
CA CYS A 148 10.37 1.67 1.50
C CYS A 148 11.63 1.05 0.85
N VAL A 149 11.50 -0.11 0.19
CA VAL A 149 12.64 -0.74 -0.50
C VAL A 149 13.04 0.05 -1.75
N HIS A 150 12.12 0.68 -2.47
CA HIS A 150 12.45 1.58 -3.57
C HIS A 150 13.10 2.89 -3.07
N HIS A 151 12.59 3.46 -1.99
CA HIS A 151 12.97 4.76 -1.44
C HIS A 151 13.35 4.66 0.06
N PRO A 152 14.50 4.05 0.40
CA PRO A 152 14.93 3.92 1.78
C PRO A 152 14.97 5.28 2.46
N ASN A 153 14.35 5.39 3.64
CA ASN A 153 14.21 6.65 4.39
C ASN A 153 13.58 7.82 3.60
N GLY A 154 12.86 7.55 2.51
CA GLY A 154 12.27 8.57 1.65
C GLY A 154 13.18 9.10 0.54
N ALA A 155 14.36 8.52 0.32
CA ALA A 155 15.28 8.93 -0.75
C ALA A 155 14.57 9.16 -2.09
N LYS A 156 14.79 10.31 -2.72
CA LYS A 156 14.17 10.66 -4.02
C LYS A 156 15.12 10.44 -5.19
N THR A 157 16.42 10.57 -4.96
CA THR A 157 17.45 10.44 -6.00
C THR A 157 18.27 9.16 -5.84
N GLN A 158 18.94 8.75 -6.91
CA GLN A 158 19.79 7.56 -6.89
C GLN A 158 20.99 7.74 -5.94
N GLU A 159 21.52 8.96 -5.83
CA GLU A 159 22.60 9.33 -4.91
C GLU A 159 22.19 9.16 -3.44
N GLU A 160 20.91 9.44 -3.13
CA GLU A 160 20.32 9.21 -1.80
C GLU A 160 19.97 7.73 -1.57
N GLY A 161 20.16 6.86 -2.57
CA GLY A 161 19.92 5.43 -2.49
C GLY A 161 18.57 4.98 -3.05
N ALA A 162 17.81 5.88 -3.69
CA ALA A 162 16.56 5.51 -4.35
C ALA A 162 16.81 4.56 -5.53
N TYR A 163 15.95 3.57 -5.69
CA TYR A 163 15.86 2.73 -6.87
C TYR A 163 14.57 3.06 -7.59
N SER A 164 14.67 3.72 -8.74
CA SER A 164 13.52 4.22 -9.48
C SER A 164 13.64 3.85 -10.95
N SER A 165 12.62 3.17 -11.47
CA SER A 165 12.42 2.93 -12.90
C SER A 165 11.24 3.75 -13.42
N THR A 166 11.15 3.92 -14.74
CA THR A 166 9.96 4.55 -15.37
C THR A 166 8.67 3.79 -15.04
N LYS A 167 8.76 2.46 -14.94
CA LYS A 167 7.63 1.59 -14.61
C LYS A 167 7.18 1.80 -13.16
N TRP A 168 8.13 1.86 -12.23
CA TRP A 168 7.86 2.19 -10.83
C TRP A 168 7.20 3.56 -10.69
N GLN A 169 7.73 4.59 -11.35
CA GLN A 169 7.15 5.93 -11.30
C GLN A 169 5.70 5.97 -11.81
N ASN A 170 5.42 5.30 -12.93
CA ASN A 170 4.06 5.17 -13.43
C ASN A 170 3.14 4.43 -12.44
N ASN A 171 3.63 3.42 -11.74
CA ASN A 171 2.87 2.74 -10.70
C ASN A 171 2.62 3.65 -9.48
N LEU A 172 3.59 4.47 -9.07
CA LEU A 172 3.44 5.43 -7.98
C LEU A 172 2.37 6.48 -8.28
N TYR A 173 2.34 7.04 -9.49
CA TYR A 173 1.28 7.99 -9.85
C TYR A 173 -0.11 7.35 -9.86
N ASN A 174 -0.22 6.11 -10.38
CA ASN A 174 -1.45 5.34 -10.33
C ASN A 174 -1.89 5.02 -8.90
N LEU A 175 -0.94 4.71 -8.02
CA LEU A 175 -1.20 4.50 -6.60
C LEU A 175 -1.73 5.77 -5.95
N TYR A 176 -1.06 6.92 -6.17
CA TYR A 176 -1.49 8.21 -5.62
C TYR A 176 -2.92 8.56 -6.05
N ASP A 177 -3.25 8.45 -7.34
CA ASP A 177 -4.63 8.69 -7.81
C ASP A 177 -5.62 7.73 -7.14
N LEU A 178 -5.31 6.42 -7.11
CA LEU A 178 -6.15 5.44 -6.45
C LEU A 178 -6.43 5.79 -4.98
N LEU A 179 -5.40 6.19 -4.23
CA LEU A 179 -5.52 6.56 -2.82
C LEU A 179 -6.32 7.86 -2.64
N ALA A 180 -6.07 8.89 -3.46
CA ALA A 180 -6.82 10.15 -3.42
C ALA A 180 -8.32 9.92 -3.67
N ASN A 181 -8.66 9.04 -4.63
CA ASN A 181 -10.04 8.65 -4.88
C ASN A 181 -10.64 7.84 -3.70
N GLU A 182 -9.89 6.91 -3.09
CA GLU A 182 -10.33 6.17 -1.90
C GLU A 182 -10.63 7.11 -0.73
N ILE A 183 -9.74 8.08 -0.46
CA ILE A 183 -9.93 9.10 0.59
C ILE A 183 -11.21 9.89 0.32
N THR A 184 -11.42 10.35 -0.92
CA THR A 184 -12.62 11.08 -1.33
C THR A 184 -13.90 10.23 -1.12
N LEU A 185 -13.85 8.94 -1.44
CA LEU A 185 -14.96 8.01 -1.21
C LEU A 185 -15.27 7.82 0.28
N ILE A 186 -14.24 7.72 1.13
CA ILE A 186 -14.40 7.62 2.59
C ILE A 186 -15.07 8.88 3.13
N SER A 187 -14.58 10.06 2.74
CA SER A 187 -15.16 11.35 3.13
C SER A 187 -16.64 11.46 2.72
N ASN A 188 -16.96 11.09 1.47
CA ASN A 188 -18.33 11.17 0.97
C ASN A 188 -19.30 10.18 1.64
N ARG A 189 -18.85 9.01 2.09
CA ARG A 189 -19.68 8.07 2.86
C ARG A 189 -20.02 8.60 4.26
N GLY A 190 -19.12 9.37 4.86
CA GLY A 190 -19.35 10.02 6.15
C GLY A 190 -20.51 11.02 6.13
N LYS A 191 -20.79 11.66 4.97
CA LYS A 191 -21.82 12.71 4.83
C LYS A 191 -23.26 12.22 4.99
N TYR A 192 -23.53 10.96 4.67
CA TYR A 192 -24.90 10.42 4.61
C TYR A 192 -25.20 9.41 5.73
N SER A 193 -24.24 9.16 6.62
CA SER A 193 -24.45 8.28 7.76
C SER A 193 -24.96 9.11 8.94
N SER A 194 -26.22 8.91 9.32
CA SER A 194 -26.88 9.55 10.46
C SER A 194 -26.30 9.14 11.84
N GLY A 195 -25.28 8.28 11.85
CA GLY A 195 -24.52 7.87 13.02
C GLY A 195 -23.06 8.27 12.88
N SER A 196 -22.43 8.63 14.01
CA SER A 196 -21.06 9.07 14.25
C SER A 196 -19.93 8.17 13.69
N HIS A 197 -19.97 7.80 12.42
CA HIS A 197 -18.86 7.15 11.75
C HIS A 197 -17.81 8.21 11.44
N SER A 198 -16.73 8.17 12.22
CA SER A 198 -15.62 9.08 12.12
C SER A 198 -15.05 9.08 10.69
N ILE A 199 -14.97 10.24 10.05
CA ILE A 199 -14.25 10.47 8.79
C ILE A 199 -12.73 10.21 8.94
N VAL A 200 -12.28 9.91 10.16
CA VAL A 200 -10.93 9.56 10.54
C VAL A 200 -10.42 8.36 9.73
N LEU A 201 -9.33 8.59 9.00
CA LEU A 201 -8.62 7.55 8.28
C LEU A 201 -7.87 6.64 9.24
N LYS A 202 -7.75 5.36 8.87
CA LYS A 202 -6.88 4.39 9.55
C LYS A 202 -5.42 4.79 9.36
N ASP A 203 -4.61 4.63 10.41
CA ASP A 203 -3.21 5.07 10.42
C ASP A 203 -2.38 4.52 9.25
N ASN A 204 -2.57 3.25 8.88
CA ASN A 204 -1.83 2.64 7.77
C ASN A 204 -2.17 3.27 6.41
N LEU A 205 -3.40 3.76 6.20
CA LEU A 205 -3.78 4.47 4.99
C LEU A 205 -3.22 5.90 4.98
N VAL A 206 -3.23 6.57 6.14
CA VAL A 206 -2.59 7.90 6.31
C VAL A 206 -1.10 7.82 6.00
N GLU A 207 -0.42 6.82 6.57
CA GLU A 207 1.00 6.54 6.35
C GLU A 207 1.29 6.32 4.86
N LEU A 208 0.53 5.42 4.21
CA LEU A 208 0.73 5.12 2.80
C LEU A 208 0.47 6.33 1.88
N MET A 209 -0.56 7.13 2.17
CA MET A 209 -0.81 8.35 1.40
C MET A 209 0.30 9.38 1.61
N ALA A 210 0.79 9.57 2.83
CA ALA A 210 1.90 10.47 3.11
C ALA A 210 3.18 10.04 2.37
N ASP A 211 3.49 8.74 2.37
CA ASP A 211 4.63 8.18 1.64
C ASP A 211 4.48 8.39 0.13
N SER A 212 3.26 8.18 -0.40
CA SER A 212 2.95 8.40 -1.81
C SER A 212 3.10 9.88 -2.19
N CYS A 213 2.51 10.80 -1.40
CA CYS A 213 2.66 12.24 -1.57
C CYS A 213 4.13 12.66 -1.57
N HIS A 214 4.90 12.19 -0.60
CA HIS A 214 6.32 12.51 -0.52
C HIS A 214 7.04 12.12 -1.81
N GLN A 215 6.81 10.92 -2.34
CA GLN A 215 7.49 10.45 -3.54
C GLN A 215 7.01 11.11 -4.84
N VAL A 216 5.71 11.41 -4.97
CA VAL A 216 5.15 11.96 -6.22
C VAL A 216 5.15 13.50 -6.26
N PHE A 217 5.29 14.19 -5.13
CA PHE A 217 5.34 15.65 -5.11
C PHE A 217 6.76 16.11 -5.38
N THR A 218 6.96 16.68 -6.56
CA THR A 218 8.20 17.31 -7.01
C THR A 218 7.91 18.77 -7.36
N GLU A 219 8.91 19.64 -7.23
CA GLU A 219 8.73 21.08 -7.49
C GLU A 219 8.41 21.37 -8.96
N ASP A 220 8.92 20.54 -9.87
CA ASP A 220 8.84 20.74 -11.33
C ASP A 220 7.58 20.17 -11.98
N THR A 221 6.85 19.27 -11.30
CA THR A 221 5.72 18.53 -11.92
C THR A 221 4.42 18.73 -11.14
N LYS A 222 3.57 19.63 -11.63
CA LYS A 222 2.28 19.96 -10.99
C LYS A 222 1.09 19.20 -11.58
N VAL A 223 1.21 18.75 -12.82
CA VAL A 223 0.13 18.08 -13.56
C VAL A 223 0.74 17.01 -14.44
N LEU A 224 0.20 15.79 -14.36
CA LEU A 224 0.62 14.67 -15.20
C LEU A 224 -0.59 13.99 -15.86
N GLU A 225 -0.46 13.62 -17.13
CA GLU A 225 -1.39 12.66 -17.73
C GLU A 225 -0.91 11.24 -17.45
N VAL A 226 -1.72 10.47 -16.73
CA VAL A 226 -1.42 9.08 -16.43
C VAL A 226 -2.41 8.17 -17.11
N THR A 227 -1.85 7.10 -17.68
CA THR A 227 -2.65 5.98 -18.18
C THR A 227 -3.05 5.11 -17.00
N GLN A 228 -4.36 5.08 -16.68
CA GLN A 228 -4.88 4.36 -15.53
C GLN A 228 -4.88 2.83 -15.75
N SER A 229 -3.75 2.19 -15.48
CA SER A 229 -3.55 0.75 -15.68
C SER A 229 -4.53 -0.14 -14.88
N TYR A 230 -5.07 0.35 -13.76
CA TYR A 230 -5.99 -0.37 -12.88
C TYR A 230 -7.48 -0.23 -13.26
N THR A 231 -7.81 0.54 -14.31
CA THR A 231 -9.21 0.73 -14.75
C THR A 231 -9.63 -0.13 -15.94
N VAL A 232 -8.68 -0.80 -16.60
CA VAL A 232 -8.94 -1.58 -17.82
C VAL A 232 -9.64 -2.90 -17.48
N THR A 233 -10.92 -3.01 -17.85
CA THR A 233 -11.67 -4.28 -17.85
C THR A 233 -11.08 -5.23 -18.90
N PRO A 234 -10.87 -6.53 -18.58
CA PRO A 234 -10.55 -7.50 -19.62
C PRO A 234 -11.80 -7.69 -20.49
N GLN A 235 -11.79 -7.09 -21.67
CA GLN A 235 -12.65 -7.48 -22.77
C GLN A 235 -11.83 -8.46 -23.62
N GLU A 236 -12.45 -9.57 -24.03
CA GLU A 236 -11.88 -10.55 -24.95
C GLU A 236 -11.47 -9.82 -26.25
N ASP A 237 -10.20 -9.98 -26.63
CA ASP A 237 -9.61 -9.62 -27.94
C ASP A 237 -9.82 -8.20 -28.49
N GLY A 238 -9.55 -7.16 -27.67
CA GLY A 238 -9.33 -5.81 -28.19
C GLY A 238 -8.66 -4.86 -27.20
N GLU A 239 -7.65 -4.11 -27.65
CA GLU A 239 -7.10 -2.94 -26.95
C GLU A 239 -8.22 -1.90 -26.72
N GLY A 240 -8.94 -2.04 -25.61
CA GLY A 240 -9.88 -1.02 -25.16
C GLY A 240 -9.15 0.28 -24.79
N PRO A 241 -9.74 1.46 -25.03
CA PRO A 241 -9.08 2.74 -24.83
C PRO A 241 -8.67 2.91 -23.37
N SER A 242 -7.36 3.03 -23.15
CA SER A 242 -6.80 3.33 -21.86
C SER A 242 -7.28 4.72 -21.43
N LYS A 243 -8.05 4.82 -20.35
CA LYS A 243 -8.49 6.14 -19.84
C LYS A 243 -7.25 6.89 -19.34
N ARG A 244 -6.80 7.87 -20.14
CA ARG A 244 -5.84 8.87 -19.70
C ARG A 244 -6.55 9.82 -18.76
N ARG A 245 -6.03 9.96 -17.54
CA ARG A 245 -6.54 10.90 -16.55
C ARG A 245 -5.45 11.89 -16.22
N ARG A 246 -5.82 13.17 -16.23
CA ARG A 246 -5.01 14.24 -15.68
C ARG A 246 -5.04 14.15 -14.16
N ILE A 247 -3.87 14.02 -13.55
CA ILE A 247 -3.68 13.98 -12.09
C ILE A 247 -2.95 15.26 -11.71
N GLU A 248 -3.46 15.92 -10.67
CA GLU A 248 -2.81 17.06 -10.05
C GLU A 248 -1.88 16.57 -8.94
N LEU A 249 -0.68 17.14 -8.91
CA LEU A 249 0.40 16.78 -8.01
C LEU A 249 0.87 18.05 -7.31
N GLY A 250 1.44 17.88 -6.11
CA GLY A 250 2.03 18.98 -5.35
C GLY A 250 1.20 19.39 -4.14
N TRP A 251 1.78 20.31 -3.38
CA TRP A 251 1.21 20.81 -2.13
C TRP A 251 -0.07 21.61 -2.33
N GLU A 252 -0.25 22.17 -3.52
CA GLU A 252 -1.45 22.89 -3.93
C GLU A 252 -2.69 22.00 -3.83
N VAL A 253 -2.57 20.70 -4.13
CA VAL A 253 -3.68 19.74 -4.00
C VAL A 253 -4.11 19.58 -2.54
N ILE A 254 -3.14 19.46 -1.63
CA ILE A 254 -3.42 19.38 -0.19
C ILE A 254 -4.11 20.66 0.27
N GLN A 255 -3.58 21.83 -0.13
CA GLN A 255 -4.14 23.13 0.24
C GLN A 255 -5.56 23.29 -0.29
N GLU A 256 -5.82 22.90 -1.53
CA GLU A 256 -7.13 22.96 -2.14
C GLU A 256 -8.15 22.11 -1.38
N HIS A 257 -7.77 20.89 -0.99
CA HIS A 257 -8.63 20.04 -0.18
C HIS A 257 -8.90 20.60 1.22
N LEU A 258 -7.90 21.22 1.85
CA LEU A 258 -8.05 21.87 3.15
C LEU A 258 -8.94 23.13 3.06
N GLN A 259 -8.84 23.90 1.97
CA GLN A 259 -9.64 25.10 1.72
C GLN A 259 -11.09 24.78 1.32
N LYS A 260 -11.30 23.89 0.33
CA LYS A 260 -12.64 23.48 -0.13
C LYS A 260 -13.49 22.88 0.99
N SER A 261 -12.83 22.22 1.95
CA SER A 261 -13.50 21.50 3.04
C SER A 261 -13.64 22.33 4.32
N GLN A 262 -13.41 23.65 4.30
CA GLN A 262 -13.46 24.49 5.51
C GLN A 262 -14.77 24.38 6.30
N ASN A 263 -15.90 24.22 5.61
CA ASN A 263 -17.21 24.07 6.26
C ASN A 263 -17.62 22.61 6.53
N SER A 264 -16.79 21.63 6.15
CA SER A 264 -17.10 20.20 6.22
C SER A 264 -16.13 19.44 7.12
N PHE A 265 -16.55 18.27 7.61
CA PHE A 265 -15.68 17.30 8.27
C PHE A 265 -14.73 16.59 7.28
N ASP A 266 -14.92 16.78 5.97
CA ASP A 266 -14.03 16.28 4.91
C ASP A 266 -12.60 16.82 4.97
N VAL A 267 -12.36 17.83 5.82
CA VAL A 267 -11.03 18.39 6.08
C VAL A 267 -10.17 17.46 6.94
N ILE A 268 -10.78 16.61 7.79
CA ILE A 268 -10.07 15.76 8.75
C ILE A 268 -9.07 14.80 8.09
N PRO A 269 -9.42 14.05 7.02
CA PRO A 269 -8.50 13.12 6.35
C PRO A 269 -7.24 13.82 5.85
N TRP A 270 -7.42 14.98 5.22
CA TRP A 270 -6.30 15.76 4.70
C TRP A 270 -5.46 16.39 5.81
N LEU A 271 -6.06 16.81 6.93
CA LEU A 271 -5.29 17.20 8.12
C LEU A 271 -4.44 16.04 8.67
N GLN A 272 -4.97 14.81 8.72
CA GLN A 272 -4.20 13.63 9.14
C GLN A 272 -3.02 13.36 8.20
N ILE A 273 -3.25 13.43 6.88
CA ILE A 273 -2.24 13.21 5.85
C ILE A 273 -1.16 14.30 5.90
N THR A 274 -1.54 15.58 5.97
CA THR A 274 -0.60 16.71 6.09
C THR A 274 0.23 16.59 7.34
N THR A 275 -0.40 16.32 8.49
CA THR A 275 0.31 16.10 9.76
C THR A 275 1.36 14.99 9.60
N ARG A 276 0.98 13.87 8.98
CA ARG A 276 1.90 12.74 8.82
C ARG A 276 3.04 13.05 7.86
N LEU A 277 2.74 13.63 6.69
CA LEU A 277 3.71 14.02 5.66
C LEU A 277 4.78 14.95 6.25
N VAL A 278 4.35 15.99 6.97
CA VAL A 278 5.26 16.97 7.58
C VAL A 278 6.10 16.34 8.70
N SER A 279 5.49 15.50 9.55
CA SER A 279 6.21 14.84 10.66
C SER A 279 7.25 13.81 10.20
N LYS A 280 6.96 13.09 9.10
CA LYS A 280 7.81 12.00 8.61
C LYS A 280 8.87 12.51 7.63
N TYR A 281 8.53 13.53 6.84
CA TYR A 281 9.41 14.08 5.81
C TYR A 281 9.45 15.62 5.89
N PRO A 282 10.14 16.21 6.89
CA PRO A 282 10.18 17.66 7.10
C PRO A 282 10.60 18.48 5.87
N ARG A 283 11.57 17.96 5.11
CA ARG A 283 12.06 18.58 3.87
C ARG A 283 11.04 18.58 2.73
N SER A 284 9.94 17.84 2.85
CA SER A 284 8.92 17.78 1.80
C SER A 284 8.07 19.02 1.71
N LEU A 285 7.94 19.81 2.80
CA LEU A 285 7.16 21.04 2.81
C LEU A 285 8.05 22.17 2.28
N PRO A 286 7.83 22.72 1.08
CA PRO A 286 8.62 23.82 0.55
C PRO A 286 8.37 25.12 1.32
N ASP A 287 9.35 26.01 1.37
CA ASP A 287 9.24 27.25 2.15
C ASP A 287 8.19 28.21 1.59
N ASN A 288 7.99 28.22 0.28
CA ASN A 288 6.94 29.00 -0.38
C ASN A 288 5.52 28.55 0.00
N GLU A 289 5.35 27.27 0.39
CA GLU A 289 4.05 26.71 0.77
C GLU A 289 3.71 26.90 2.25
N LEU A 290 4.71 27.17 3.09
CA LEU A 290 4.56 27.28 4.53
C LEU A 290 3.55 28.37 4.93
N THR A 291 3.70 29.56 4.38
CA THR A 291 2.85 30.72 4.71
C THR A 291 1.39 30.43 4.37
N ASN A 292 1.13 29.82 3.21
CA ASN A 292 -0.23 29.49 2.80
C ASN A 292 -0.83 28.40 3.70
N LEU A 293 -0.06 27.36 4.02
CA LEU A 293 -0.50 26.30 4.94
C LEU A 293 -0.86 26.86 6.33
N LEU A 294 -0.02 27.73 6.90
CA LEU A 294 -0.29 28.37 8.18
C LEU A 294 -1.55 29.23 8.16
N ASN A 295 -1.77 29.99 7.08
CA ASN A 295 -2.99 30.78 6.91
C ASN A 295 -4.24 29.91 6.88
N ILE A 296 -4.21 28.79 6.14
CA ILE A 296 -5.32 27.83 6.08
C ILE A 296 -5.60 27.22 7.46
N LEU A 297 -4.56 26.76 8.16
CA LEU A 297 -4.70 26.16 9.49
C LEU A 297 -5.23 27.18 10.52
N TYR A 298 -4.77 28.43 10.45
CA TYR A 298 -5.27 29.52 11.29
C TYR A 298 -6.76 29.81 11.03
N GLN A 299 -7.18 29.87 9.76
CA GLN A 299 -8.58 30.04 9.40
C GLN A 299 -9.46 28.89 9.92
N LEU A 300 -9.01 27.64 9.75
CA LEU A 300 -9.70 26.45 10.26
C LEU A 300 -9.84 26.49 11.78
N LEU A 301 -8.81 26.95 12.50
CA LEU A 301 -8.85 27.09 13.96
C LEU A 301 -9.84 28.18 14.41
N HIS A 302 -9.89 29.30 13.67
CA HIS A 302 -10.79 30.41 13.98
C HIS A 302 -12.27 30.02 13.81
N GLN A 303 -12.60 29.26 12.76
CA GLN A 303 -13.96 28.87 12.42
C GLN A 303 -14.60 27.92 13.46
N GLN A 304 -13.82 27.10 14.18
CA GLN A 304 -14.33 26.24 15.26
C GLN A 304 -13.33 26.10 16.41
N ARG A 305 -13.34 27.04 17.37
CA ARG A 305 -12.46 27.01 18.56
C ARG A 305 -12.72 25.82 19.51
N ARG A 306 -13.86 25.11 19.41
CA ARG A 306 -14.24 23.96 20.26
C ARG A 306 -14.91 22.81 19.48
N GLY A 307 -14.55 22.63 18.21
CA GLY A 307 -15.14 21.59 17.35
C GLY A 307 -14.31 20.30 17.33
N GLU A 308 -14.88 19.21 16.84
CA GLU A 308 -14.17 17.92 16.68
C GLU A 308 -12.96 18.00 15.74
N ARG A 309 -12.87 19.07 14.92
CA ARG A 309 -11.76 19.36 14.02
C ARG A 309 -10.54 19.99 14.72
N THR A 310 -10.77 20.69 15.83
CA THR A 310 -9.73 21.45 16.55
C THR A 310 -8.50 20.60 16.92
N PRO A 311 -8.62 19.37 17.44
CA PRO A 311 -7.46 18.54 17.78
C PRO A 311 -6.58 18.22 16.56
N TYR A 312 -7.18 18.00 15.38
CA TYR A 312 -6.44 17.70 14.15
C TYR A 312 -5.68 18.92 13.63
N VAL A 313 -6.30 20.11 13.68
CA VAL A 313 -5.65 21.37 13.29
C VAL A 313 -4.49 21.68 14.24
N LEU A 314 -4.70 21.58 15.56
CA LEU A 314 -3.65 21.82 16.55
C LEU A 314 -2.48 20.83 16.43
N ARG A 315 -2.78 19.55 16.18
CA ARG A 315 -1.74 18.55 15.91
C ARG A 315 -0.95 18.89 14.64
N CYS A 316 -1.63 19.28 13.56
CA CYS A 316 -0.97 19.68 12.33
C CYS A 316 -0.07 20.91 12.55
N LEU A 317 -0.55 21.94 13.26
CA LEU A 317 0.24 23.13 13.61
C LEU A 317 1.48 22.78 14.44
N LYS A 318 1.33 21.85 15.41
CA LYS A 318 2.47 21.36 16.20
C LYS A 318 3.52 20.70 15.32
N GLU A 319 3.12 19.78 14.43
CA GLU A 319 4.07 19.11 13.53
C GLU A 319 4.71 20.06 12.52
N VAL A 320 3.98 21.08 12.04
CA VAL A 320 4.55 22.14 11.20
C VAL A 320 5.62 22.91 11.96
N ALA A 321 5.36 23.30 13.21
CA ALA A 321 6.35 23.99 14.04
C ALA A 321 7.60 23.11 14.29
N LEU A 322 7.41 21.82 14.57
CA LEU A 322 8.53 20.87 14.74
C LEU A 322 9.32 20.69 13.43
N CYS A 323 8.65 20.58 12.28
CA CYS A 323 9.30 20.47 10.98
C CYS A 323 10.21 21.68 10.70
N GLN A 324 9.76 22.90 11.00
CA GLN A 324 10.57 24.11 10.83
C GLN A 324 11.81 24.12 11.73
N SER A 325 11.77 23.46 12.90
CA SER A 325 12.94 23.33 13.76
C SER A 325 13.97 22.27 13.31
N GLN A 326 13.59 21.42 12.34
CA GLN A 326 14.41 20.30 11.84
C GLN A 326 15.01 20.56 10.45
N LYS A 327 14.62 21.66 9.80
CA LYS A 327 15.22 22.12 8.55
C LYS A 327 16.56 22.80 8.80
#